data_AF-Q5IAZ8-F1
#
_entry.id   AF-Q5IAZ8-F1
#
_cell.length_a   1.000
_cell.length_b   1.000
_cell.length_c   1.000
_cell.angle_alpha   90.00
_cell.angle_beta   90.00
_cell.angle_gamma   90.00
#
_symmetry.space_group_name_H-M   'P 1'
#
loop_
_entity.id
_entity.type
_entity.pdbx_description
1 polymer ?
#
loop_
_entity_poly.entity_id
_entity_poly.type
_entity_poly.pdbx_seq_one_letter_code
_entity_poly.pdbx_strand_id
1 'polypeptide(L)'
;KGTVEDLELGEVLLTGFKGVKCAESGGPEPGVGCAGRGVITAINFLEENGAYGDDTDFVFYDVLGDVVCGGFAMPIREGKAKEIYIVTSS
;
A
#
# COMPACT_ATOMS: atom_id res chain seq x y z
N LYS A 1 18.69 -10.40 -4.62
CA LYS A 1 19.22 -9.37 -5.55
C LYS A 1 18.13 -8.31 -5.63
N GLY A 2 18.45 -7.07 -5.24
CA GLY A 2 17.53 -5.94 -5.07
C GLY A 2 16.99 -5.84 -3.65
N THR A 3 17.53 -4.96 -2.81
CA THR A 3 16.84 -4.47 -1.60
C THR A 3 15.81 -3.41 -2.01
N VAL A 4 14.90 -3.03 -1.11
CA VAL A 4 13.88 -1.98 -1.39
C VAL A 4 14.53 -0.66 -1.84
N GLU A 5 15.77 -0.42 -1.44
CA GLU A 5 16.57 0.77 -1.75
C GLU A 5 17.01 0.86 -3.22
N ASP A 6 16.97 -0.25 -3.98
CA ASP A 6 17.32 -0.29 -5.41
C ASP A 6 16.10 -0.19 -6.33
N LEU A 7 14.88 -0.09 -5.78
CA LEU A 7 13.64 -0.07 -6.56
C LEU A 7 13.35 1.31 -7.12
N GLU A 8 13.01 1.38 -8.41
CA GLU A 8 12.47 2.59 -9.03
C GLU A 8 10.93 2.55 -9.06
N LEU A 9 10.28 3.71 -8.97
CA LEU A 9 8.81 3.79 -8.95
C LEU A 9 8.16 3.10 -10.16
N GLY A 10 8.77 3.24 -11.35
CA GLY A 10 8.25 2.65 -12.59
C GLY A 10 8.29 1.11 -12.63
N GLU A 11 9.05 0.47 -11.73
CA GLU A 11 9.11 -0.99 -11.63
C GLU A 11 7.95 -1.57 -10.82
N VAL A 12 7.36 -0.77 -9.93
CA VAL A 12 6.32 -1.21 -8.99
C VAL A 12 4.96 -0.56 -9.23
N LEU A 13 4.93 0.62 -9.84
CA LEU A 13 3.70 1.35 -10.15
C LEU A 13 3.30 1.10 -11.60
N LEU A 14 2.33 0.20 -11.78
CA LEU A 14 1.86 -0.22 -13.11
C LEU A 14 0.54 0.48 -13.45
N THR A 15 0.36 0.85 -14.71
CA THR A 15 -0.90 1.43 -15.19
C THR A 15 -1.79 0.35 -15.78
N GLY A 16 -2.98 0.18 -15.19
CA GLY A 16 -3.98 -0.80 -15.60
C GLY A 16 -5.14 -0.20 -16.41
N PHE A 17 -6.31 -0.80 -16.24
CA PHE A 17 -7.52 -0.41 -16.96
C PHE A 17 -7.89 1.06 -16.69
N LYS A 18 -8.27 1.79 -17.75
CA LYS A 18 -8.68 3.20 -17.68
C LYS A 18 -7.67 4.13 -16.97
N GLY A 19 -6.37 3.80 -17.00
CA GLY A 19 -5.34 4.65 -16.42
C GLY A 19 -5.20 4.53 -14.91
N VAL A 20 -5.84 3.53 -14.27
CA VAL A 20 -5.66 3.29 -12.83
C VAL A 20 -4.23 2.85 -12.56
N LYS A 21 -3.54 3.53 -11.64
CA LYS A 21 -2.19 3.20 -11.19
C LYS A 21 -2.29 2.18 -10.05
N CYS A 22 -1.62 1.04 -10.17
CA CYS A 22 -1.65 -0.05 -9.19
C CYS A 22 -0.24 -0.34 -8.69
N ALA A 23 -0.12 -0.63 -7.39
CA ALA A 23 1.10 -1.10 -6.76
C ALA A 23 0.74 -2.11 -5.67
N GLU A 24 1.60 -3.09 -5.44
CA GLU A 24 1.41 -4.14 -4.44
C GLU A 24 2.49 -4.01 -3.36
N SER A 25 2.09 -4.01 -2.08
CA SER A 25 3.07 -3.91 -0.98
C SER A 25 3.98 -5.15 -0.87
N GLY A 26 3.50 -6.27 -1.40
CA GLY A 26 4.04 -7.59 -1.11
C GLY A 26 3.86 -7.97 0.36
N GLY A 27 4.44 -9.11 0.72
CA GLY A 27 4.45 -9.64 2.08
C GLY A 27 5.70 -10.46 2.33
N PRO A 28 6.06 -10.68 3.60
CA PRO A 28 7.16 -11.57 3.94
C PRO A 28 6.84 -13.01 3.54
N GLU A 29 7.87 -13.85 3.44
CA GLU A 29 7.66 -15.30 3.35
C GLU A 29 6.82 -15.78 4.56
N PRO A 30 5.91 -16.75 4.35
CA PRO A 30 5.07 -17.29 5.41
C PRO A 30 5.89 -17.71 6.64
N GLY A 31 5.58 -17.12 7.80
CA GLY A 31 6.23 -17.43 9.08
C GLY A 31 7.54 -16.69 9.37
N VAL A 32 8.02 -15.82 8.48
CA VAL A 32 9.36 -15.19 8.61
C VAL A 32 9.30 -13.69 8.99
N GLY A 33 8.19 -13.00 8.77
CA GLY A 33 8.11 -11.56 9.02
C GLY A 33 6.73 -11.01 9.37
N CYS A 34 6.61 -9.69 9.39
CA CYS A 34 5.36 -8.97 9.68
C CYS A 34 4.83 -8.28 8.40
N ALA A 35 3.73 -8.79 7.85
CA ALA A 35 3.06 -8.20 6.68
C ALA A 35 2.68 -6.73 6.90
N GLY A 36 2.23 -6.39 8.12
CA GLY A 36 1.92 -5.01 8.48
C GLY A 36 3.11 -4.04 8.35
N ARG A 37 4.35 -4.50 8.59
CA ARG A 37 5.54 -3.66 8.34
C ARG A 37 5.78 -3.44 6.85
N GLY A 38 5.48 -4.45 6.02
CA GLY A 38 5.56 -4.34 4.55
C GLY A 38 4.61 -3.29 4.00
N VAL A 39 3.38 -3.22 4.51
CA VAL A 39 2.40 -2.18 4.14
C VAL A 39 2.93 -0.78 4.42
N ILE A 40 3.48 -0.56 5.62
CA ILE A 40 4.08 0.75 5.99
C ILE A 40 5.20 1.13 5.03
N THR A 41 6.15 0.22 4.81
CA THR A 41 7.30 0.47 3.93
C THR A 41 6.85 0.78 2.50
N ALA A 42 5.89 0.05 1.96
CA ALA A 42 5.39 0.27 0.61
C ALA A 42 4.69 1.62 0.47
N ILE A 43 3.83 2.01 1.41
CA ILE A 43 3.14 3.30 1.36
C ILE A 43 4.14 4.45 1.45
N ASN A 44 5.14 4.36 2.33
CA ASN A 44 6.18 5.38 2.44
C ASN A 44 7.01 5.49 1.16
N PHE A 45 7.42 4.36 0.57
CA PHE A 45 8.14 4.35 -0.70
C PHE A 45 7.34 5.05 -1.82
N LEU A 46 6.05 4.74 -1.96
CA LEU A 46 5.20 5.34 -2.98
C LEU A 46 5.05 6.85 -2.78
N GLU A 47 4.91 7.30 -1.53
CA GLU A 47 4.81 8.71 -1.19
C GLU A 47 6.11 9.47 -1.48
N GLU A 48 7.25 8.94 -1.00
CA GLU A 48 8.57 9.55 -1.14
C GLU A 48 9.03 9.63 -2.60
N ASN A 49 8.57 8.71 -3.45
CA ASN A 49 8.87 8.69 -4.88
C ASN A 49 7.82 9.39 -5.76
N GLY A 50 6.81 10.04 -5.17
CA GLY A 50 5.86 10.88 -5.91
C GLY A 50 4.78 10.12 -6.67
N ALA A 51 4.35 8.96 -6.19
CA ALA A 51 3.24 8.21 -6.79
C ALA A 51 1.90 8.97 -6.74
N TYR A 52 1.72 9.84 -5.74
CA TYR A 52 0.51 10.63 -5.51
C TYR A 52 0.65 12.03 -6.12
N GLY A 53 0.73 12.11 -7.45
CA GLY A 53 0.83 13.37 -8.18
C GLY A 53 -0.46 14.21 -8.10
N ASP A 54 -0.36 15.48 -8.52
CA ASP A 54 -1.49 16.44 -8.58
C ASP A 54 -2.65 15.96 -9.47
N ASP A 55 -2.42 14.99 -10.34
CA ASP A 55 -3.40 14.33 -11.21
C ASP A 55 -4.18 13.20 -10.51
N THR A 56 -3.89 12.93 -9.24
CA THR A 56 -4.49 11.81 -8.49
C THR A 56 -5.68 12.30 -7.67
N ASP A 57 -6.89 12.01 -8.16
CA ASP A 57 -8.13 12.38 -7.46
C ASP A 57 -8.41 11.49 -6.23
N PHE A 58 -8.11 10.19 -6.33
CA PHE A 58 -8.40 9.19 -5.31
C PHE A 58 -7.26 8.19 -5.16
N VAL A 59 -6.99 7.80 -3.91
CA VAL A 59 -6.09 6.69 -3.56
C VAL A 59 -6.88 5.68 -2.75
N PHE A 60 -6.88 4.43 -3.21
CA PHE A 60 -7.52 3.32 -2.51
C PHE A 60 -6.46 2.42 -1.90
N TYR A 61 -6.62 2.12 -0.60
CA TYR A 61 -5.81 1.11 0.08
C TYR A 61 -6.69 -0.11 0.32
N ASP A 62 -6.40 -1.21 -0.39
CA ASP A 62 -7.01 -2.51 -0.12
C ASP A 62 -6.25 -3.17 1.04
N VAL A 63 -6.87 -3.21 2.22
CA VAL A 63 -6.21 -3.64 3.47
C VAL A 63 -6.92 -4.87 4.02
N LEU A 64 -6.10 -5.87 4.39
CA LEU A 64 -6.58 -7.11 4.98
C LEU A 64 -7.32 -6.86 6.30
N GLY A 65 -8.58 -7.30 6.37
CA GLY A 65 -9.47 -7.09 7.51
C GLY A 65 -9.45 -8.18 8.59
N ASP A 66 -8.89 -9.36 8.31
CA ASP A 66 -8.93 -10.51 9.23
C ASP A 66 -8.01 -10.35 10.45
N VAL A 67 -6.91 -9.60 10.30
CA VAL A 67 -5.92 -9.38 11.35
C VAL A 67 -5.56 -7.89 11.40
N VAL A 68 -6.05 -7.18 12.41
CA VAL A 68 -5.77 -5.75 12.58
C VAL A 68 -4.58 -5.55 13.53
N CYS A 69 -3.37 -5.76 13.02
CA CYS A 69 -2.15 -5.41 13.74
C CYS A 69 -1.78 -3.94 13.49
N GLY A 70 -0.83 -3.39 14.27
CA GLY A 70 -0.44 -1.98 14.16
C GLY A 70 0.05 -1.53 12.78
N GLY A 71 0.49 -2.46 11.92
CA GLY A 71 0.87 -2.17 10.54
C GLY A 71 -0.31 -2.02 9.59
N PHE A 72 -1.34 -2.87 9.71
CA PHE A 72 -2.57 -2.74 8.90
C PHE A 72 -3.43 -1.54 9.31
N ALA A 73 -3.34 -1.12 10.57
CA ALA A 73 -3.99 0.11 11.05
C ALA A 73 -3.23 1.39 10.67
N MET A 74 -2.03 1.31 10.08
CA MET A 74 -1.20 2.48 9.80
C MET A 74 -1.87 3.51 8.86
N PRO A 75 -2.56 3.14 7.77
CA PRO A 75 -3.24 4.12 6.92
C PRO A 75 -4.23 4.98 7.71
N ILE A 76 -4.91 4.41 8.69
CA ILE A 76 -5.85 5.11 9.57
C ILE A 76 -5.08 5.93 10.62
N ARG A 77 -4.11 5.31 11.30
CA ARG A 77 -3.37 5.91 12.42
C ARG A 77 -2.55 7.13 12.00
N GLU A 78 -1.98 7.11 10.80
CA GLU A 78 -1.15 8.20 10.27
C GLU A 78 -1.96 9.16 9.37
N GLY A 79 -3.27 8.99 9.28
CA GLY A 79 -4.16 9.90 8.55
C GLY A 79 -4.00 9.85 7.02
N LYS A 80 -3.38 8.79 6.49
CA LYS A 80 -3.22 8.56 5.05
C LYS A 80 -4.54 8.18 4.39
N ALA A 81 -5.40 7.48 5.12
CA ALA A 81 -6.80 7.22 4.75
C ALA A 81 -7.74 8.04 5.64
N LYS A 82 -8.60 8.86 5.01
CA LYS A 82 -9.58 9.71 5.72
C LYS A 82 -11.00 9.14 5.71
N GLU A 83 -11.28 8.30 4.73
CA GLU A 83 -12.56 7.61 4.58
C GLU A 83 -12.32 6.10 4.65
N ILE A 84 -13.14 5.40 5.44
CA ILE A 84 -13.00 3.96 5.69
C ILE A 84 -14.32 3.29 5.31
N TYR A 85 -14.24 2.33 4.41
CA TYR A 85 -15.38 1.53 3.96
C TYR A 85 -15.13 0.06 4.33
N ILE A 86 -16.10 -0.57 5.00
CA ILE A 86 -16.01 -1.98 5.41
C ILE A 86 -16.96 -2.80 4.53
N VAL A 87 -16.42 -3.77 3.79
CA VAL A 87 -17.20 -4.70 2.97
C VAL A 87 -17.64 -5.87 3.84
N THR A 88 -18.94 -6.21 3.83
CA THR A 88 -19.54 -7.31 4.61
C THR A 88 -20.66 -7.99 3.83
N SER A 89 -21.05 -9.19 4.25
CA SER A 89 -22.16 -9.96 3.69
C SER A 89 -23.04 -10.54 4.81
N SER A 90 -24.30 -10.81 4.51
CA SER A 90 -25.29 -11.41 5.41
C SER A 90 -25.37 -12.93 5.30
#